data_AF-A0A1R2BBC0-F1
#
_entry.id   AF-A0A1R2BBC0-F1
#
_cell.length_a   1.000
_cell.length_b   1.000
_cell.length_c   1.000
_cell.angle_alpha   90.00
_cell.angle_beta   90.00
_cell.angle_gamma   90.00
#
_symmetry.space_group_name_H-M   'P 1'
#
loop_
_entity.id
_entity.type
_entity.pdbx_description
1 polymer ?
#
loop_
_entity_poly.entity_id
_entity_poly.type
_entity_poly.pdbx_seq_one_letter_code
_entity_poly.pdbx_strand_id
1 'polypeptide(L)'
;MVYTAIICATCLTVKRVTESLILSAGAISAGYLVGNLAVRRITFACFNPALALGLNFVHYCKEGTRIEDLWLFMLAPFLGSIVGTAAAAIFISIEDEKDPDRTKSLEGFIRH
;
A
#
# COMPACT_ATOMS: atom_id res chain seq x y z
N MET A 1 -1.91 -9.61 -3.69
CA MET A 1 -0.99 -9.69 -2.53
C MET A 1 0.32 -8.95 -2.79
N VAL A 2 1.14 -9.36 -3.77
CA VAL A 2 2.47 -8.76 -4.04
C VAL A 2 2.40 -7.25 -4.29
N TYR A 3 1.47 -6.78 -5.12
CA TYR A 3 1.33 -5.35 -5.40
C TYR A 3 0.93 -4.52 -4.19
N THR A 4 0.07 -5.04 -3.30
CA THR A 4 -0.26 -4.36 -2.04
C THR A 4 0.98 -4.24 -1.15
N ALA A 5 1.81 -5.28 -1.08
CA ALA A 5 3.08 -5.23 -0.35
C ALA A 5 4.02 -4.17 -0.91
N ILE A 6 4.15 -4.10 -2.25
CA ILE A 6 4.97 -3.08 -2.92
C ILE A 6 4.44 -1.67 -2.63
N ILE A 7 3.14 -1.42 -2.81
CA ILE A 7 2.53 -0.11 -2.57
C ILE A 7 2.69 0.32 -1.11
N CYS A 8 2.46 -0.58 -0.15
CA CYS A 8 2.71 -0.30 1.27
C CYS A 8 4.18 0.01 1.54
N ALA A 9 5.10 -0.78 0.98
CA ALA A 9 6.52 -0.56 1.16
C ALA A 9 6.95 0.79 0.59
N THR A 10 6.53 1.12 -0.63
CA THR A 10 6.77 2.41 -1.28
C THR A 10 6.19 3.57 -0.47
N CYS A 11 4.99 3.42 0.09
CA CYS A 11 4.37 4.48 0.90
C CYS A 11 5.22 4.80 2.16
N LEU A 12 5.75 3.77 2.81
CA LEU A 12 6.59 3.92 4.01
C LEU A 12 7.98 4.47 3.67
N THR A 13 8.59 4.02 2.57
CA THR A 13 9.94 4.46 2.18
C THR A 13 9.94 5.85 1.53
N VAL A 14 8.94 6.18 0.71
CA VAL A 14 8.94 7.48 0.00
C VAL A 14 8.80 8.66 0.94
N LYS A 15 8.09 8.49 2.07
CA LYS A 15 8.00 9.51 3.13
C LYS A 15 9.37 9.82 3.74
N ARG A 16 10.28 8.86 3.75
CA ARG A 16 11.65 9.07 4.19
C ARG A 16 12.42 9.79 3.08
N VAL A 17 12.39 9.29 1.85
CA VAL A 17 13.25 9.80 0.76
C VAL A 17 12.94 11.24 0.33
N THR A 18 11.70 11.71 0.43
CA THR A 18 11.34 13.06 -0.01
C THR A 18 10.35 13.75 0.93
N GLU A 19 10.54 15.05 1.16
CA GLU A 19 9.58 15.89 1.92
C GLU A 19 8.47 16.45 1.02
N SER A 20 8.64 16.40 -0.30
CA SER A 20 7.66 16.91 -1.25
C SER A 20 6.47 15.97 -1.38
N LEU A 21 5.32 16.41 -0.86
CA LEU A 21 4.05 15.68 -0.95
C LEU A 21 3.69 15.27 -2.38
N ILE A 22 3.97 16.13 -3.36
CA ILE A 22 3.65 15.88 -4.78
C ILE A 22 4.48 14.71 -5.32
N LEU A 23 5.77 14.66 -5.00
CA LEU A 23 6.65 13.57 -5.42
C LEU A 23 6.26 12.25 -4.74
N SER A 24 5.95 12.28 -3.44
CA SER A 24 5.46 11.11 -2.71
C SER A 24 4.15 10.56 -3.31
N ALA A 25 3.18 11.44 -3.55
CA ALA A 25 1.90 11.07 -4.16
C ALA A 25 2.07 10.55 -5.59
N GLY A 26 2.97 11.17 -6.37
CA GLY A 26 3.33 10.73 -7.72
C GLY A 26 3.91 9.31 -7.73
N ALA A 27 4.84 9.01 -6.84
CA ALA A 27 5.45 7.69 -6.75
C ALA A 27 4.43 6.60 -6.35
N ILE A 28 3.58 6.89 -5.34
CA ILE A 28 2.56 5.95 -4.89
C ILE A 28 1.50 5.73 -5.98
N SER A 29 1.03 6.80 -6.64
CA SER A 29 0.04 6.69 -7.71
C SER A 29 0.57 5.95 -8.93
N ALA A 30 1.83 6.15 -9.32
CA ALA A 30 2.47 5.39 -10.38
C ALA A 30 2.54 3.89 -10.05
N GLY A 31 2.93 3.53 -8.82
CA GLY A 31 2.93 2.14 -8.36
C GLY A 31 1.53 1.52 -8.40
N TYR A 32 0.52 2.27 -7.95
CA TYR A 32 -0.88 1.84 -8.02
C TYR A 32 -1.37 1.63 -9.46
N LEU A 33 -1.02 2.55 -10.38
CA LEU A 33 -1.39 2.46 -11.79
C LEU A 33 -0.75 1.24 -12.47
N VAL A 34 0.55 1.03 -12.27
CA VAL A 34 1.27 -0.12 -12.83
C VAL A 34 0.70 -1.43 -12.27
N GLY A 35 0.45 -1.48 -10.96
CA GLY A 35 -0.21 -2.62 -10.34
C GLY A 35 -1.58 -2.86 -10.97
N ASN A 36 -2.39 -1.82 -11.14
CA ASN A 36 -3.70 -1.93 -11.74
C ASN A 36 -3.61 -2.51 -13.15
N LEU A 37 -2.77 -1.95 -14.01
CA LEU A 37 -2.58 -2.45 -15.38
C LEU A 37 -2.15 -3.93 -15.42
N ALA A 38 -1.31 -4.37 -14.49
CA ALA A 38 -0.81 -5.73 -14.45
C ALA A 38 -1.87 -6.76 -14.02
N VAL A 39 -2.68 -6.47 -12.99
CA VAL A 39 -3.63 -7.45 -12.42
C VAL A 39 -5.10 -7.16 -12.70
N ARG A 40 -5.43 -6.10 -13.45
CA ARG A 40 -6.83 -5.75 -13.80
C ARG A 40 -7.59 -6.93 -14.38
N ARG A 41 -6.94 -7.76 -15.20
CA ARG A 41 -7.57 -8.92 -15.87
C ARG A 41 -7.80 -10.12 -14.96
N ILE A 42 -7.15 -10.18 -13.80
CA ILE A 42 -7.22 -11.33 -12.88
C ILE A 42 -8.16 -11.02 -11.71
N THR A 43 -7.93 -9.89 -11.03
CA THR A 43 -8.59 -9.59 -9.75
C THR A 43 -9.27 -8.21 -9.75
N PHE A 44 -9.53 -7.64 -10.93
CA PHE A 44 -10.04 -6.28 -11.09
C PHE A 44 -9.20 -5.20 -10.37
N ALA A 45 -7.94 -5.51 -10.08
CA ALA A 45 -7.03 -4.65 -9.31
C ALA A 45 -7.57 -4.15 -7.96
N CYS A 46 -8.34 -4.99 -7.26
CA CYS A 46 -8.82 -4.71 -5.92
C CYS A 46 -7.68 -4.77 -4.89
N PHE A 47 -6.87 -3.71 -4.81
CA PHE A 47 -5.82 -3.55 -3.79
C PHE A 47 -6.33 -2.91 -2.51
N ASN A 48 -7.51 -2.29 -2.56
CA ASN A 48 -8.16 -1.64 -1.45
C ASN A 48 -9.43 -2.45 -1.07
N PRO A 49 -9.49 -3.01 0.13
CA PRO A 49 -10.65 -3.77 0.60
C PRO A 49 -11.95 -2.95 0.55
N ALA A 50 -11.89 -1.64 0.78
CA ALA A 50 -13.07 -0.76 0.70
C ALA A 50 -13.59 -0.63 -0.74
N LEU A 51 -12.70 -0.58 -1.74
CA LEU A 51 -13.11 -0.59 -3.16
C LEU A 51 -13.71 -1.94 -3.53
N ALA A 52 -13.11 -3.04 -3.09
CA ALA A 52 -13.62 -4.38 -3.33
C ALA A 52 -15.03 -4.55 -2.74
N LEU A 53 -15.24 -4.07 -1.52
CA LEU A 53 -16.54 -4.10 -0.85
C LEU A 53 -17.56 -3.23 -1.58
N GLY A 54 -17.21 -2.01 -1.99
CA GLY A 54 -18.10 -1.14 -2.74
C GLY A 54 -18.52 -1.73 -4.09
N LEU A 55 -17.58 -2.33 -4.83
CA LEU A 55 -17.87 -3.00 -6.10
C LEU A 55 -18.76 -4.23 -5.91
N ASN A 56 -18.47 -5.06 -4.91
CA ASN A 56 -19.30 -6.22 -4.58
C ASN A 56 -20.71 -5.80 -4.12
N PHE A 57 -20.83 -4.72 -3.37
CA PHE A 57 -22.13 -4.19 -2.94
C PHE A 57 -22.97 -3.73 -4.14
N VAL A 58 -22.38 -2.97 -5.06
CA VAL A 58 -23.07 -2.54 -6.29
C VAL A 58 -23.47 -3.74 -7.15
N HIS A 59 -22.62 -4.76 -7.26
CA HIS A 59 -22.90 -5.96 -8.02
C HIS A 59 -24.03 -6.78 -7.38
N TYR A 60 -24.01 -6.95 -6.06
CA TYR A 60 -25.07 -7.58 -5.28
C TYR A 60 -26.42 -6.89 -5.49
N CYS A 61 -26.45 -5.55 -5.46
CA CYS A 61 -27.69 -4.79 -5.71
C CYS A 61 -28.25 -4.97 -7.14
N LYS A 62 -27.41 -5.28 -8.13
CA LYS A 62 -27.83 -5.44 -9.53
C LYS A 62 -28.21 -6.87 -9.90
N GLU A 63 -27.44 -7.84 -9.43
CA GLU A 63 -27.49 -9.23 -9.92
C GLU A 63 -27.95 -10.23 -8.85
N GLY A 64 -28.01 -9.83 -7.58
CA GLY A 64 -28.49 -10.68 -6.48
C GLY A 64 -27.60 -11.91 -6.18
N THR A 65 -26.39 -11.97 -6.74
CA THR A 65 -25.45 -13.09 -6.64
C THR A 65 -24.54 -13.00 -5.41
N ARG A 66 -24.06 -14.16 -4.94
CA ARG A 66 -23.32 -14.30 -3.67
C ARG A 66 -21.88 -13.75 -3.73
N ILE A 67 -21.50 -13.16 -2.60
CA ILE A 67 -20.24 -12.48 -2.32
C ILE A 67 -19.18 -13.48 -1.80
N GLU A 68 -19.02 -14.65 -2.43
CA GLU A 68 -18.24 -15.77 -1.85
C GLU A 68 -16.72 -15.49 -1.79
N ASP A 69 -16.20 -14.60 -2.64
CA ASP A 69 -14.76 -14.29 -2.71
C ASP A 69 -14.34 -13.02 -1.96
N LEU A 70 -15.26 -12.30 -1.29
CA LEU A 70 -14.94 -11.03 -0.63
C LEU A 70 -13.88 -11.19 0.46
N TRP A 71 -13.91 -12.31 1.18
CA TRP A 71 -12.90 -12.59 2.21
C TRP A 71 -11.49 -12.60 1.62
N LEU A 72 -11.30 -13.06 0.37
CA LEU A 72 -10.00 -13.05 -0.30
C LEU A 72 -9.54 -11.62 -0.60
N PHE A 73 -10.47 -10.74 -1.02
CA PHE A 73 -10.20 -9.33 -1.25
C PHE A 73 -9.96 -8.52 0.04
N MET A 74 -10.36 -9.04 1.20
CA MET A 74 -10.06 -8.45 2.51
C MET A 74 -8.72 -8.97 3.05
N LEU A 75 -8.52 -10.30 3.00
CA LEU A 75 -7.37 -10.97 3.60
C LEU A 75 -6.10 -10.76 2.78
N ALA A 76 -6.16 -10.81 1.45
CA ALA A 76 -4.97 -10.70 0.62
C ALA A 76 -4.29 -9.32 0.71
N PRO A 77 -5.02 -8.18 0.72
CA PRO A 77 -4.40 -6.89 0.98
C PRO A 77 -3.83 -6.76 2.39
N PHE A 78 -4.47 -7.36 3.40
CA PHE A 78 -3.99 -7.36 4.78
C PHE A 78 -2.69 -8.14 4.96
N LEU A 79 -2.60 -9.35 4.40
CA LEU A 79 -1.34 -10.11 4.40
C LEU A 79 -0.27 -9.41 3.57
N GLY A 80 -0.66 -8.82 2.44
CA GLY A 80 0.24 -8.01 1.61
C GLY A 80 0.82 -6.82 2.37
N SER A 81 0.00 -6.08 3.14
CA SER A 81 0.49 -4.92 3.89
C SER A 81 1.46 -5.33 4.99
N ILE A 82 1.21 -6.42 5.71
CA ILE A 82 2.15 -6.95 6.73
C ILE A 82 3.51 -7.24 6.09
N VAL A 83 3.53 -7.98 4.97
CA VAL A 83 4.77 -8.30 4.26
C VAL A 83 5.46 -7.05 3.73
N GLY A 84 4.70 -6.10 3.17
CA GLY A 84 5.22 -4.83 2.67
C GLY A 84 5.84 -3.97 3.77
N THR A 85 5.18 -3.89 4.93
CA THR A 85 5.69 -3.19 6.11
C THR A 85 6.96 -3.84 6.63
N ALA A 86 7.01 -5.17 6.73
CA ALA A 86 8.22 -5.88 7.15
C ALA A 86 9.40 -5.63 6.19
N ALA A 87 9.15 -5.68 4.87
CA ALA A 87 10.16 -5.36 3.87
C ALA A 87 10.64 -3.90 3.98
N ALA A 88 9.73 -2.94 4.12
CA ALA A 88 10.07 -1.54 4.30
C ALA A 88 10.88 -1.28 5.58
N ALA A 89 10.55 -1.97 6.68
CA ALA A 89 11.29 -1.85 7.93
C ALA A 89 12.77 -2.24 7.74
N ILE A 90 13.06 -3.31 6.99
CA ILE A 90 14.44 -3.72 6.68
C ILE A 90 15.18 -2.60 5.92
N PHE A 91 14.55 -2.03 4.88
CA PHE A 91 15.17 -0.94 4.11
C PHE A 91 15.40 0.31 4.95
N ILE A 92 14.43 0.66 5.81
CA ILE A 92 14.54 1.81 6.71
C ILE A 92 15.68 1.59 7.71
N SER A 93 15.80 0.41 8.32
CA SER A 93 16.90 0.10 9.24
C SER A 93 18.28 0.25 8.58
N ILE A 94 18.43 -0.22 7.33
CA ILE A 94 19.69 -0.07 6.58
C ILE A 94 20.00 1.41 6.29
N GLU A 95 18.98 2.23 6.04
CA GLU A 95 19.16 3.65 5.76
C GLU A 95 19.46 4.45 7.04
N ASP A 96 18.81 4.11 8.16
CA ASP A 96 19.08 4.72 9.48
C ASP A 96 20.51 4.41 9.97
N GLU A 97 21.06 3.23 9.67
CA GLU A 97 22.49 2.91 9.93
C GLU A 97 23.45 3.80 9.12
N LYS A 98 23.04 4.24 7.93
CA LYS A 98 23.88 5.03 7.02
C LYS A 98 23.87 6.53 7.36
N ASP A 99 22.79 7.03 7.97
CA ASP A 99 22.62 8.45 8.30
C ASP A 99 21.97 8.65 9.70
N PRO A 100 22.74 8.50 10.78
CA PRO A 100 22.23 8.53 12.15
C PRO A 100 21.78 9.92 12.62
N ASP A 101 22.20 11.00 11.96
CA ASP A 101 21.81 12.36 12.37
C ASP A 101 20.40 12.72 11.91
N ARG A 102 19.90 12.07 10.86
CA ARG A 102 18.53 12.23 10.38
C ARG A 102 17.50 11.64 11.35
N THR A 103 17.84 10.56 12.05
CA THR A 103 16.96 9.95 13.08
C THR A 103 16.75 10.90 14.25
N LYS A 104 17.81 11.59 14.70
CA LYS A 104 17.74 12.59 15.79
C LYS A 104 16.86 13.79 15.43
N SER A 105 16.91 14.22 14.17
CA SER A 105 16.06 15.31 13.67
C SER A 105 14.56 14.97 13.75
N LEU A 106 14.18 13.74 13.37
CA LEU A 106 12.80 13.26 13.46
C LEU A 106 12.31 13.14 14.91
N GLU A 107 13.15 12.65 15.83
CA GLU A 107 12.80 12.61 17.26
C GLU A 107 12.61 14.01 17.86
N GLY A 108 13.39 14.99 17.43
CA GLY A 108 13.22 16.39 17.80
C GLY A 108 11.89 16.96 17.32
N PHE A 109 11.47 16.63 16.10
CA PHE A 109 10.20 17.09 15.53
C PHE A 109 8.97 16.46 16.21
N ILE A 110 9.02 15.19 16.62
CA ILE A 110 7.90 14.50 17.30
C ILE A 110 7.67 15.04 18.73
N ARG A 111 8.69 15.64 19.36
CA ARG A 111 8.60 16.19 20.73
C ARG A 111 8.03 17.61 20.80
N HIS A 112 7.72 18.25 19.68
CA HIS A 112 7.12 19.59 19.60
C HIS A 112 5.68 19.52 19.09
#